data_AF-A0A1W6ZGK7-F1
#
_entry.id   AF-A0A1W6ZGK7-F1
#
_cell.length_a   1.000
_cell.length_b   1.000
_cell.length_c   1.000
_cell.angle_alpha   90.00
_cell.angle_beta   90.00
_cell.angle_gamma   90.00
#
_symmetry.space_group_name_H-M   'P 1'
#
loop_
_entity.id
_entity.type
_entity.pdbx_description
1 polymer ?
#
loop_
_entity_poly.entity_id
_entity_poly.type
_entity_poly.pdbx_seq_one_letter_code
_entity_poly.pdbx_strand_id
1 'polypeptide(L)'
;MSNEDRIRGWRTRRQDRSYTVGSGTTAWRLDLTALFRVESSPTAVLKQLLARLRGEPHGSVAARRAVYEALQSELQAEVERGGHDETMADFSRRRLRIMVRLLEQDLRAGVDVFAPGYAPSKLAAEDERLGAAHERRMHRRRLEEAQQARREASRNDVALQVELSRDEAGDLAVLRGRLRALHEAQYPRDLDEGGSRLRIMMAMFVYQLHVMHGESRIALLWALVGPVVLLTLISSLYFLMGTHYILGMDVPTFALLGATTWIMFRQIIFRSSASYVSSRGLLNFQGVTPLMGALVQAFTYLSVYLVVFGVLIYAGHALGLITLPQSWSGFALYVVLMGGCGAAMGVLFGAIATGWHFFLRLAPVIERFLQIFASVFFVSEQLPEHLRPWILWSPFAHGMQLLRSAYFDSYESSDASLEYFLTALVFLAVVSLAAQRLARSNVQPM
;
A
#
# COMPACT_ATOMS: atom_id res chain seq x y z
N MET A 1 -5.38 -19.28 64.64
CA MET A 1 -5.69 -17.82 64.56
C MET A 1 -7.17 -17.69 64.22
N SER A 2 -7.94 -17.04 65.09
CA SER A 2 -9.41 -16.94 64.96
C SER A 2 -9.77 -15.99 63.80
N ASN A 3 -10.94 -16.19 63.19
CA ASN A 3 -11.43 -15.33 62.11
C ASN A 3 -11.60 -13.87 62.59
N GLU A 4 -11.84 -13.67 63.88
CA GLU A 4 -11.86 -12.36 64.53
C GLU A 4 -10.50 -11.67 64.56
N ASP A 5 -9.41 -12.42 64.73
CA ASP A 5 -8.04 -11.88 64.69
C ASP A 5 -7.67 -11.39 63.30
N ARG A 6 -8.17 -12.07 62.26
CA ARG A 6 -7.98 -11.66 60.86
C ARG A 6 -8.78 -10.40 60.53
N ILE A 7 -10.00 -10.27 61.03
CA ILE A 7 -10.84 -9.07 60.84
C ILE A 7 -10.26 -7.89 61.62
N ARG A 8 -9.74 -8.13 62.83
CA ARG A 8 -9.06 -7.12 63.65
C ARG A 8 -7.77 -6.63 62.98
N GLY A 9 -6.96 -7.54 62.44
CA GLY A 9 -5.76 -7.24 61.65
C GLY A 9 -6.04 -6.55 60.31
N TRP A 10 -7.22 -6.75 59.72
CA TRP A 10 -7.65 -6.03 58.52
C TRP A 10 -8.14 -4.60 58.85
N ARG A 11 -8.83 -4.39 59.99
CA ARG A 11 -9.23 -3.04 60.45
C ARG A 11 -8.04 -2.19 60.89
N THR A 12 -7.06 -2.76 61.61
CA THR A 12 -5.83 -2.03 62.00
C THR A 12 -5.02 -1.57 60.79
N ARG A 13 -4.87 -2.42 59.77
CA ARG A 13 -4.21 -2.04 58.49
C ARG A 13 -4.97 -0.98 57.69
N ARG A 14 -6.27 -0.80 57.94
CA ARG A 14 -7.10 0.22 57.27
C ARG A 14 -7.15 1.53 58.05
N GLN A 15 -6.94 1.51 59.36
CA GLN A 15 -6.75 2.70 60.19
C GLN A 15 -5.35 3.33 60.00
N ASP A 16 -4.33 2.53 59.69
CA ASP A 16 -3.00 3.02 59.27
C ASP A 16 -2.98 3.75 57.91
N ARG A 17 -4.13 3.88 57.23
CA ARG A 17 -4.26 4.70 56.02
C ARG A 17 -4.50 6.18 56.29
N SER A 18 -4.60 6.62 57.55
CA SER A 18 -4.61 8.05 57.89
C SER A 18 -3.27 8.50 58.45
N TYR A 19 -2.20 8.42 57.65
CA TYR A 19 -1.02 9.23 57.91
C TYR A 19 -1.25 10.59 57.26
N THR A 20 -1.53 11.58 58.10
CA THR A 20 -1.53 13.00 57.73
C THR A 20 -0.14 13.37 57.23
N VAL A 21 0.00 13.51 55.91
CA VAL A 21 1.17 14.12 55.28
C VAL A 21 1.17 15.59 55.66
N GLY A 22 2.01 15.96 56.63
CA GLY A 22 2.30 17.36 56.92
C GLY A 22 3.05 17.53 58.23
N SER A 23 4.29 18.03 58.12
CA SER A 23 5.02 18.89 59.09
C SER A 23 6.46 18.46 59.43
N GLY A 24 7.30 18.11 58.43
CA GLY A 24 8.71 17.85 58.74
C GLY A 24 9.76 17.81 57.63
N THR A 25 9.49 18.13 56.36
CA THR A 25 10.52 18.03 55.30
C THR A 25 10.31 19.04 54.17
N THR A 26 10.39 20.33 54.45
CA THR A 26 10.52 21.35 53.39
C THR A 26 11.93 21.40 52.78
N ALA A 27 12.90 20.65 53.32
CA ALA A 27 14.29 20.61 52.86
C ALA A 27 14.63 19.49 51.85
N TRP A 28 13.69 18.63 51.46
CA TRP A 28 13.97 17.43 50.62
C TRP A 28 13.01 17.27 49.43
N ARG A 29 12.56 18.35 48.79
CA ARG A 29 11.81 18.24 47.52
C ARG A 29 12.76 17.79 46.43
N LEU A 30 12.48 16.63 45.84
CA LEU A 30 13.09 16.20 44.58
C LEU A 30 12.75 17.24 43.52
N ASP A 31 13.75 17.69 42.77
CA ASP A 31 13.50 18.50 41.59
C ASP A 31 13.05 17.57 40.47
N LEU A 32 11.74 17.26 40.45
CA LEU A 32 11.14 16.41 39.44
C LEU A 32 11.27 17.01 38.03
N THR A 33 11.54 18.32 37.91
CA THR A 33 11.78 18.96 36.61
C THR A 33 13.03 18.43 35.92
N ALA A 34 14.01 17.93 36.70
CA ALA A 34 15.21 17.30 36.16
C ALA A 34 14.91 16.00 35.37
N LEU A 35 13.81 15.30 35.67
CA LEU A 35 13.40 14.09 34.93
C LEU A 35 12.89 14.43 33.52
N PHE A 36 12.41 15.65 33.29
CA PHE A 36 11.90 16.12 32.00
C PHE A 36 13.00 16.64 31.07
N ARG A 37 14.22 16.88 31.58
CA ARG A 37 15.33 17.38 30.76
C ARG A 37 16.20 16.23 30.27
N VAL A 38 16.29 16.04 28.97
CA VAL A 38 17.15 14.98 28.36
C VAL A 38 18.62 15.21 28.70
N GLU A 39 19.05 16.46 28.79
CA GLU A 39 20.44 16.87 29.07
C GLU A 39 20.84 16.71 30.55
N SER A 40 19.90 16.46 31.46
CA SER A 40 20.22 16.32 32.88
C SER A 40 21.01 15.03 33.13
N SER A 41 22.06 15.12 33.94
CA SER A 41 22.87 13.94 34.30
C SER A 41 22.00 12.89 35.00
N PRO A 42 21.92 11.64 34.49
CA PRO A 42 21.09 10.60 35.11
C PRO A 42 21.54 10.26 36.53
N THR A 43 22.83 10.37 36.81
CA THR A 43 23.40 10.14 38.15
C THR A 43 23.00 11.23 39.13
N ALA A 44 22.86 12.48 38.69
CA ALA A 44 22.39 13.57 39.54
C ALA A 44 20.92 13.38 39.95
N VAL A 45 20.07 12.97 39.00
CA VAL A 45 18.66 12.64 39.24
C VAL A 45 18.54 11.43 40.17
N LEU A 46 19.35 10.38 39.95
CA LEU A 46 19.37 9.21 40.83
C LEU A 46 19.82 9.57 42.26
N LYS A 47 20.79 10.47 42.41
CA LYS A 47 21.26 10.92 43.73
C LYS A 47 20.13 11.60 44.53
N GLN A 48 19.28 12.38 43.86
CA GLN A 48 18.10 12.98 44.50
C GLN A 48 17.07 11.92 44.90
N LEU A 49 16.85 10.90 44.06
CA LEU A 49 16.00 9.74 44.38
C LEU A 49 16.52 8.98 45.61
N LEU A 50 17.83 8.72 45.69
CA LEU A 50 18.48 8.04 46.81
C LEU A 50 18.41 8.85 48.11
N ALA A 51 18.58 10.17 48.01
CA ALA A 51 18.43 11.08 49.13
C ALA A 51 17.02 11.01 49.73
N ARG A 52 15.98 10.98 48.88
CA ARG A 52 14.59 10.81 49.31
C ARG A 52 14.34 9.44 49.94
N LEU A 53 14.88 8.38 49.33
CA LEU A 53 14.75 7.01 49.85
C LEU A 53 15.41 6.85 51.23
N ARG A 54 16.54 7.53 51.48
CA ARG A 54 17.25 7.52 52.77
C ARG A 54 16.47 8.21 53.90
N GLY A 55 15.68 9.23 53.56
CA GLY A 55 14.88 10.00 54.53
C GLY A 55 13.55 9.35 54.92
N GLU A 56 13.17 8.24 54.28
CA GLU A 56 11.91 7.52 54.52
C GLU A 56 12.20 6.09 55.01
N PRO A 57 11.23 5.38 55.61
CA PRO A 57 11.40 3.97 55.95
C PRO A 57 11.72 3.15 54.69
N HIS A 58 12.89 2.51 54.63
CA HIS A 58 13.36 1.78 53.44
C HIS A 58 13.86 0.36 53.73
N GLY A 59 13.79 -0.08 55.00
CA GLY A 59 14.28 -1.39 55.45
C GLY A 59 13.47 -2.60 54.93
N SER A 60 12.25 -2.40 54.45
CA SER A 60 11.44 -3.45 53.82
C SER A 60 11.07 -3.09 52.37
N VAL A 61 10.85 -4.11 51.55
CA VAL A 61 10.39 -3.94 50.15
C VAL A 61 9.10 -3.13 50.08
N ALA A 62 8.18 -3.34 51.03
CA ALA A 62 6.91 -2.62 51.11
C ALA A 62 7.11 -1.13 51.40
N ALA A 63 8.07 -0.80 52.26
CA ALA A 63 8.36 0.58 52.62
C ALA A 63 9.00 1.35 51.45
N ARG A 64 9.94 0.73 50.71
CA ARG A 64 10.50 1.32 49.48
C ARG A 64 9.45 1.52 48.39
N ARG A 65 8.52 0.57 48.25
CA ARG A 65 7.43 0.66 47.27
C ARG A 65 6.51 1.86 47.52
N ALA A 66 6.20 2.16 48.77
CA ALA A 66 5.42 3.34 49.12
C ALA A 66 6.11 4.64 48.67
N VAL A 67 7.44 4.72 48.80
CA VAL A 67 8.23 5.85 48.32
C VAL A 67 8.17 5.97 46.79
N TYR A 68 8.29 4.87 46.05
CA TYR A 68 8.19 4.90 44.58
C TYR A 68 6.79 5.28 44.08
N GLU A 69 5.74 4.80 44.75
CA GLU A 69 4.36 5.15 44.41
C GLU A 69 4.09 6.65 44.68
N ALA A 70 4.60 7.19 45.79
CA ALA A 70 4.54 8.63 46.06
C ALA A 70 5.24 9.44 44.96
N LEU A 71 6.46 9.05 44.57
CA LEU A 71 7.22 9.72 43.50
C LEU A 71 6.53 9.67 42.13
N GLN A 72 5.88 8.56 41.80
CA GLN A 72 5.08 8.45 40.57
C GLN A 72 3.87 9.39 40.62
N SER A 73 3.20 9.49 41.77
CA SER A 73 2.05 10.38 41.93
C SER A 73 2.43 11.86 41.87
N GLU A 74 3.59 12.23 42.44
CA GLU A 74 4.11 13.60 42.36
C GLU A 74 4.53 13.95 40.93
N LEU A 75 5.20 13.03 40.21
CA LEU A 75 5.55 13.23 38.80
C LEU A 75 4.30 13.39 37.94
N GLN A 76 3.23 12.62 38.21
CA GLN A 76 1.97 12.72 37.49
C GLN A 76 1.29 14.07 37.74
N ALA A 77 1.25 14.54 38.99
CA ALA A 77 0.73 15.86 39.32
C ALA A 77 1.54 16.99 38.65
N GLU A 78 2.86 16.82 38.50
CA GLU A 78 3.72 17.79 37.83
C GLU A 78 3.54 17.79 36.31
N VAL A 79 3.32 16.62 35.69
CA VAL A 79 2.90 16.53 34.28
C VAL A 79 1.61 17.31 34.04
N GLU A 80 0.63 17.17 34.94
CA GLU A 80 -0.67 17.83 34.85
C GLU A 80 -0.58 19.34 35.06
N ARG A 81 0.30 19.81 35.97
CA ARG A 81 0.53 21.25 36.21
C ARG A 81 1.39 21.93 35.14
N GLY A 82 2.41 21.23 34.64
CA GLY A 82 3.45 21.81 33.79
C GLY A 82 3.07 21.97 32.31
N GLY A 83 1.92 21.43 31.88
CA GLY A 83 1.50 21.47 30.48
C GLY A 83 2.50 20.84 29.51
N HIS A 84 3.25 19.83 29.99
CA HIS A 84 4.28 19.19 29.19
C HIS A 84 3.66 18.40 28.02
N ASP A 85 4.33 18.42 26.87
CA ASP A 85 3.94 17.61 25.72
C ASP A 85 3.83 16.12 26.11
N GLU A 86 2.85 15.41 25.56
CA GLU A 86 2.55 14.02 25.93
C GLU A 86 3.79 13.12 25.75
N THR A 87 4.58 13.38 24.70
CA THR A 87 5.83 12.68 24.41
C THR A 87 6.92 12.89 25.48
N MET A 88 6.93 14.06 26.10
CA MET A 88 7.88 14.45 27.15
C MET A 88 7.44 13.89 28.51
N ALA A 89 6.14 13.92 28.79
CA ALA A 89 5.56 13.24 29.94
C ALA A 89 5.80 11.72 29.90
N ASP A 90 5.74 11.12 28.71
CA ASP A 90 6.06 9.70 28.51
C ASP A 90 7.54 9.38 28.74
N PHE A 91 8.42 10.31 28.33
CA PHE A 91 9.86 10.20 28.56
C PHE A 91 10.20 10.22 30.07
N SER A 92 9.72 11.22 30.82
CA SER A 92 10.00 11.34 32.26
C SER A 92 9.47 10.14 33.06
N ARG A 93 8.26 9.64 32.73
CA ARG A 93 7.66 8.42 33.32
C ARG A 93 8.48 7.16 33.04
N ARG A 94 9.04 7.02 31.84
CA ARG A 94 9.92 5.86 31.51
C ARG A 94 11.26 5.96 32.20
N ARG A 95 11.84 7.16 32.25
CA ARG A 95 13.13 7.44 32.90
C ARG A 95 13.10 7.08 34.38
N LEU A 96 12.07 7.55 35.11
CA LEU A 96 11.87 7.19 36.52
C LEU A 96 11.71 5.68 36.73
N ARG A 97 10.93 5.00 35.88
CA ARG A 97 10.74 3.54 35.95
C ARG A 97 12.03 2.76 35.75
N ILE A 98 12.89 3.19 34.82
CA ILE A 98 14.19 2.55 34.58
C ILE A 98 15.10 2.73 35.81
N MET A 99 15.17 3.95 36.37
CA MET A 99 15.97 4.22 37.58
C MET A 99 15.53 3.36 38.77
N VAL A 100 14.22 3.30 39.04
CA VAL A 100 13.65 2.45 40.11
C VAL A 100 13.96 0.97 39.86
N ARG A 101 13.83 0.50 38.62
CA ARG A 101 14.11 -0.90 38.26
C ARG A 101 15.57 -1.28 38.50
N LEU A 102 16.52 -0.45 38.07
CA LEU A 102 17.95 -0.69 38.25
C LEU A 102 18.33 -0.67 39.74
N LEU A 103 17.78 0.29 40.49
CA LEU A 103 18.03 0.42 41.92
C LEU A 103 17.51 -0.79 42.73
N GLU A 104 16.32 -1.31 42.39
CA GLU A 104 15.79 -2.53 43.02
C GLU A 104 16.56 -3.79 42.61
N GLN A 105 17.13 -3.84 41.41
CA GLN A 105 18.00 -4.95 40.99
C GLN A 105 19.28 -4.98 41.84
N ASP A 106 19.94 -3.84 42.01
CA ASP A 106 21.18 -3.73 42.78
C ASP A 106 20.95 -3.96 44.29
N LEU A 107 19.83 -3.47 44.84
CA LEU A 107 19.41 -3.78 46.22
C LEU A 107 19.18 -5.28 46.45
N ARG A 108 18.60 -5.99 45.48
CA ARG A 108 18.39 -7.46 45.58
C ARG A 108 19.68 -8.25 45.42
N ALA A 109 20.64 -7.71 44.66
CA ALA A 109 21.97 -8.29 44.50
C ALA A 109 22.89 -8.06 45.72
N GLY A 110 22.42 -7.32 46.74
CA GLY A 110 23.20 -7.03 47.95
C GLY A 110 24.23 -5.92 47.79
N VAL A 111 24.11 -5.10 46.74
CA VAL A 111 24.99 -3.95 46.52
C VAL A 111 24.60 -2.82 47.48
N ASP A 112 25.58 -2.15 48.09
CA ASP A 112 25.34 -0.96 48.90
C ASP A 112 25.00 0.24 48.01
N VAL A 113 23.70 0.44 47.78
CA VAL A 113 23.17 1.55 46.98
C VAL A 113 23.29 2.92 47.66
N PHE A 114 23.65 2.97 48.94
CA PHE A 114 23.80 4.20 49.70
C PHE A 114 25.26 4.64 49.86
N ALA A 115 26.21 3.85 49.36
CA ALA A 115 27.62 4.20 49.33
C ALA A 115 27.86 5.53 48.56
N PRO A 116 28.82 6.36 49.00
CA PRO A 116 29.18 7.58 48.30
C PRO A 116 29.71 7.24 46.89
N GLY A 117 29.05 7.77 45.85
CA GLY A 117 29.43 7.54 44.46
C GLY A 117 28.71 6.38 43.76
N TYR A 118 27.71 5.76 44.40
CA TYR A 118 26.90 4.72 43.78
C TYR A 118 26.20 5.20 42.49
N ALA A 119 26.41 4.44 41.42
CA ALA A 119 25.71 4.57 40.15
C ALA A 119 25.57 3.17 39.50
N PRO A 120 24.37 2.74 39.11
CA PRO A 120 24.18 1.47 38.41
C PRO A 120 24.97 1.46 37.10
N SER A 121 25.69 0.37 36.83
CA SER A 121 26.55 0.23 35.65
C SER A 121 25.80 0.41 34.31
N LYS A 122 24.51 0.07 34.29
CA LYS A 122 23.65 0.17 33.09
C LYS A 122 22.88 1.50 32.99
N LEU A 123 22.97 2.39 33.98
CA LEU A 123 22.14 3.59 34.05
C LEU A 123 22.38 4.52 32.84
N ALA A 124 23.64 4.82 32.54
CA ALA A 124 24.00 5.74 31.46
C ALA A 124 23.54 5.20 30.09
N ALA A 125 23.77 3.92 29.81
CA ALA A 125 23.42 3.29 28.55
C ALA A 125 21.88 3.22 28.32
N GLU A 126 21.10 2.96 29.37
CA GLU A 126 19.63 2.94 29.26
C GLU A 126 19.05 4.35 29.11
N ASP A 127 19.64 5.36 29.75
CA ASP A 127 19.21 6.75 29.63
C ASP A 127 19.47 7.31 28.22
N GLU A 128 20.64 7.02 27.64
CA GLU A 128 21.01 7.39 26.27
C GLU A 128 20.06 6.74 25.24
N ARG A 129 19.77 5.44 25.40
CA ARG A 129 18.80 4.73 24.55
C ARG A 129 17.40 5.34 24.63
N LEU A 130 16.98 5.75 25.83
CA LEU A 130 15.69 6.39 26.04
C LEU A 130 15.63 7.77 25.37
N GLY A 131 16.71 8.56 25.48
CA GLY A 131 16.88 9.85 24.80
C GLY A 131 16.77 9.73 23.28
N ALA A 132 17.57 8.84 22.67
CA ALA A 132 17.54 8.61 21.22
C ALA A 132 16.18 8.07 20.73
N ALA A 133 15.43 7.34 21.57
CA ALA A 133 14.07 6.92 21.25
C ALA A 133 13.07 8.08 21.31
N HIS A 134 13.24 9.03 22.24
CA HIS A 134 12.41 10.24 22.34
C HIS A 134 12.66 11.18 21.15
N GLU A 135 13.92 11.41 20.77
CA GLU A 135 14.27 12.23 19.59
C GLU A 135 13.65 11.70 18.30
N ARG A 136 13.71 10.39 18.07
CA ARG A 136 13.08 9.75 16.89
C ARG A 136 11.55 9.96 16.86
N ARG A 137 10.89 9.95 18.02
CA ARG A 137 9.45 10.22 18.12
C ARG A 137 9.15 11.70 17.83
N MET A 138 9.93 12.61 18.40
CA MET A 138 9.80 14.05 18.15
C MET A 138 10.02 14.41 16.67
N HIS A 139 11.03 13.81 16.04
CA HIS A 139 11.30 14.01 14.61
C HIS A 139 10.13 13.55 13.74
N ARG A 140 9.57 12.36 14.03
CA ARG A 140 8.40 11.83 13.30
C ARG A 140 7.18 12.75 13.44
N ARG A 141 6.90 13.22 14.65
CA ARG A 141 5.79 14.14 14.91
C ARG A 141 5.93 15.46 14.14
N ARG A 142 7.12 16.08 14.17
CA ARG A 142 7.38 17.33 13.42
C ARG A 142 7.16 17.15 11.91
N LEU A 143 7.53 15.99 11.35
CA LEU A 143 7.29 15.68 9.94
C LEU A 143 5.79 15.52 9.65
N GLU A 144 5.05 14.85 10.52
CA GLU A 144 3.59 14.68 10.39
C GLU A 144 2.85 16.02 10.50
N GLU A 145 3.22 16.86 11.46
CA GLU A 145 2.66 18.22 11.62
C GLU A 145 2.98 19.10 10.40
N ALA A 146 4.22 19.07 9.89
CA ALA A 146 4.58 19.80 8.68
C ALA A 146 3.80 19.30 7.44
N GLN A 147 3.54 18.00 7.35
CA GLN A 147 2.70 17.45 6.28
C GLN A 147 1.24 17.84 6.42
N GLN A 148 0.68 17.83 7.63
CA GLN A 148 -0.69 18.26 7.90
C GLN A 148 -0.85 19.77 7.61
N ALA A 149 0.06 20.61 8.10
CA ALA A 149 0.04 22.04 7.84
C ALA A 149 0.08 22.36 6.34
N ARG A 150 0.89 21.62 5.55
CA ARG A 150 0.90 21.76 4.08
C ARG A 150 -0.43 21.35 3.43
N ARG A 151 -1.09 20.32 3.94
CA ARG A 151 -2.41 19.87 3.45
C ARG A 151 -3.51 20.87 3.80
N GLU A 152 -3.48 21.42 5.00
CA GLU A 152 -4.42 22.46 5.44
C GLU A 152 -4.21 23.75 4.66
N ALA A 153 -2.95 24.18 4.46
CA ALA A 153 -2.60 25.32 3.63
C ALA A 153 -3.12 25.13 2.19
N SER A 154 -2.90 23.96 1.58
CA SER A 154 -3.42 23.66 0.24
C SER A 154 -4.95 23.59 0.17
N ARG A 155 -5.63 23.12 1.22
CA ARG A 155 -7.10 23.08 1.27
C ARG A 155 -7.73 24.45 1.44
N ASN A 156 -7.05 25.33 2.18
CA ASN A 156 -7.51 26.68 2.47
C ASN A 156 -6.89 27.73 1.53
N ASP A 157 -6.20 27.29 0.48
CA ASP A 157 -5.58 28.16 -0.50
C ASP A 157 -6.67 28.79 -1.38
N VAL A 158 -7.26 29.87 -0.87
CA VAL A 158 -8.12 30.75 -1.66
C VAL A 158 -7.18 31.57 -2.52
N ALA A 159 -7.25 31.40 -3.84
CA ALA A 159 -6.47 32.18 -4.79
C ALA A 159 -6.55 33.67 -4.40
N LEU A 160 -5.40 34.29 -4.15
CA LEU A 160 -5.30 35.68 -3.76
C LEU A 160 -6.00 36.57 -4.80
N GLN A 161 -7.24 36.95 -4.52
CA GLN A 161 -7.96 37.93 -5.33
C GLN A 161 -7.50 39.30 -4.85
N VAL A 162 -6.46 39.83 -5.50
CA VAL A 162 -6.09 41.23 -5.33
C VAL A 162 -7.27 42.06 -5.85
N GLU A 163 -7.96 42.79 -4.97
CA GLU A 163 -8.94 43.79 -5.35
C GLU A 163 -8.21 44.93 -6.08
N LEU A 164 -8.12 44.80 -7.40
CA LEU A 164 -7.52 45.81 -8.27
C LEU A 164 -8.43 47.04 -8.33
N SER A 165 -7.85 48.23 -8.32
CA SER A 165 -8.60 49.46 -8.58
C SER A 165 -9.23 49.40 -9.99
N ARG A 166 -10.32 50.15 -10.22
CA ARG A 166 -11.05 50.10 -11.52
C ARG A 166 -10.15 50.43 -12.72
N ASP A 167 -9.18 51.31 -12.53
CA ASP A 167 -8.24 51.72 -13.58
C ASP A 167 -7.20 50.61 -13.83
N GLU A 168 -6.62 50.03 -12.78
CA GLU A 168 -5.68 48.90 -12.90
C GLU A 168 -6.35 47.65 -13.49
N ALA A 169 -7.64 47.42 -13.20
CA ALA A 169 -8.42 46.34 -13.79
C ALA A 169 -8.60 46.52 -15.31
N GLY A 170 -8.78 47.76 -15.77
CA GLY A 170 -8.83 48.11 -17.18
C GLY A 170 -7.49 47.86 -17.89
N ASP A 171 -6.40 48.35 -17.30
CA ASP A 171 -5.05 48.18 -17.84
C ASP A 171 -4.63 46.71 -17.88
N LEU A 172 -4.92 45.94 -16.83
CA LEU A 172 -4.69 44.50 -16.83
C LEU A 172 -5.56 43.76 -17.85
N ALA A 173 -6.80 44.21 -18.11
CA ALA A 173 -7.63 43.58 -19.13
C ALA A 173 -7.02 43.77 -20.53
N VAL A 174 -6.51 44.97 -20.83
CA VAL A 174 -5.79 45.26 -22.08
C VAL A 174 -4.50 44.46 -22.16
N LEU A 175 -3.71 44.44 -21.08
CA LEU A 175 -2.45 43.70 -21.02
C LEU A 175 -2.67 42.21 -21.20
N ARG A 176 -3.69 41.64 -20.53
CA ARG A 176 -4.09 40.23 -20.62
C ARG A 176 -4.62 39.89 -22.02
N GLY A 177 -5.31 40.81 -22.68
CA GLY A 177 -5.71 40.66 -24.09
C GLY A 177 -4.51 40.61 -25.05
N ARG A 178 -3.54 41.52 -24.87
CA ARG A 178 -2.31 41.56 -25.69
C ARG A 178 -1.40 40.36 -25.41
N LEU A 179 -1.25 39.97 -24.14
CA LEU A 179 -0.53 38.76 -23.74
C LEU A 179 -1.18 37.51 -24.33
N ARG A 180 -2.51 37.41 -24.31
CA ARG A 180 -3.22 36.31 -24.98
C ARG A 180 -2.94 36.28 -26.48
N ALA A 181 -2.99 37.42 -27.16
CA ALA A 181 -2.68 37.49 -28.58
C ALA A 181 -1.22 37.10 -28.89
N LEU A 182 -0.26 37.54 -28.06
CA LEU A 182 1.15 37.15 -28.17
C LEU A 182 1.36 35.66 -27.87
N HIS A 183 0.68 35.11 -26.86
CA HIS A 183 0.73 33.69 -26.55
C HIS A 183 0.11 32.85 -27.66
N GLU A 184 -1.01 33.29 -28.24
CA GLU A 184 -1.67 32.65 -29.39
C GLU A 184 -0.83 32.72 -30.67
N ALA A 185 -0.02 33.78 -30.83
CA ALA A 185 0.91 33.91 -31.95
C ALA A 185 2.21 33.10 -31.77
N GLN A 186 2.70 32.94 -30.53
CA GLN A 186 3.92 32.17 -30.23
C GLN A 186 3.65 30.67 -30.02
N TYR A 187 2.46 30.32 -29.54
CA TYR A 187 1.96 28.96 -29.41
C TYR A 187 0.63 28.88 -30.17
N PRO A 188 0.65 28.59 -31.49
CA PRO A 188 -0.59 28.35 -32.20
C PRO A 188 -1.33 27.24 -31.46
N ARG A 189 -2.60 27.50 -31.10
CA ARG A 189 -3.47 26.58 -30.34
C ARG A 189 -3.37 25.17 -30.92
N ASP A 190 -2.63 24.28 -30.25
CA ASP A 190 -2.73 22.82 -30.37
C ASP A 190 -4.02 22.32 -29.67
N LEU A 191 -5.13 23.05 -29.81
CA LEU A 191 -6.46 22.69 -29.30
C LEU A 191 -7.30 22.10 -30.44
N ASP A 192 -6.80 21.02 -31.05
CA ASP A 192 -7.66 19.87 -31.28
C ASP A 192 -7.57 19.03 -30.00
N GLU A 193 -8.49 19.22 -29.05
CA GLU A 193 -8.46 18.48 -27.76
C GLU A 193 -8.46 16.94 -27.96
N GLY A 194 -8.96 16.45 -29.10
CA GLY A 194 -8.84 15.04 -29.51
C GLY A 194 -7.48 14.69 -30.14
N GLY A 195 -6.96 15.55 -31.02
CA GLY A 195 -5.68 15.35 -31.71
C GLY A 195 -4.47 15.47 -30.79
N SER A 196 -4.51 16.39 -29.82
CA SER A 196 -3.46 16.58 -28.82
C SER A 196 -3.35 15.38 -27.87
N ARG A 197 -4.49 14.84 -27.39
CA ARG A 197 -4.51 13.65 -26.52
C ARG A 197 -3.99 12.39 -27.23
N LEU A 198 -4.36 12.19 -28.49
CA LEU A 198 -3.85 11.08 -29.29
C LEU A 198 -2.34 11.24 -29.54
N ARG A 199 -1.87 12.46 -29.85
CA ARG A 199 -0.44 12.77 -30.03
C ARG A 199 0.36 12.49 -28.76
N ILE A 200 -0.15 12.88 -27.60
CA ILE A 200 0.44 12.57 -26.29
C ILE A 200 0.44 11.06 -26.04
N MET A 201 -0.67 10.37 -26.30
CA MET A 201 -0.76 8.92 -26.11
C MET A 201 0.20 8.15 -27.01
N MET A 202 0.34 8.57 -28.27
CA MET A 202 1.31 8.02 -29.21
C MET A 202 2.75 8.33 -28.79
N ALA A 203 3.03 9.54 -28.31
CA ALA A 203 4.35 9.88 -27.77
C ALA A 203 4.69 9.02 -26.54
N MET A 204 3.73 8.82 -25.62
CA MET A 204 3.87 7.92 -24.48
C MET A 204 4.08 6.47 -24.91
N PHE A 205 3.38 6.02 -25.96
CA PHE A 205 3.56 4.69 -26.53
C PHE A 205 4.97 4.50 -27.11
N VAL A 206 5.44 5.45 -27.91
CA VAL A 206 6.81 5.43 -28.47
C VAL A 206 7.85 5.48 -27.34
N TYR A 207 7.62 6.30 -26.32
CA TYR A 207 8.46 6.33 -25.12
C TYR A 207 8.49 4.96 -24.44
N GLN A 208 7.33 4.32 -24.26
CA GLN A 208 7.24 3.01 -23.63
C GLN A 208 7.98 1.93 -24.43
N LEU A 209 7.90 1.97 -25.75
CA LEU A 209 8.69 1.09 -26.63
C LEU A 209 10.19 1.34 -26.48
N HIS A 210 10.64 2.60 -26.34
CA HIS A 210 12.06 2.90 -26.10
C HIS A 210 12.52 2.39 -24.72
N VAL A 211 11.70 2.54 -23.68
CA VAL A 211 11.98 2.00 -22.35
C VAL A 211 12.10 0.48 -22.40
N MET A 212 11.18 -0.21 -23.08
CA MET A 212 11.25 -1.66 -23.26
C MET A 212 12.49 -2.12 -24.05
N HIS A 213 12.88 -1.38 -25.09
CA HIS A 213 14.12 -1.67 -25.83
C HIS A 213 15.37 -1.43 -24.98
N GLY A 214 15.36 -0.40 -24.12
CA GLY A 214 16.46 -0.03 -23.23
C GLY A 214 16.64 -0.97 -22.04
N GLU A 215 15.54 -1.53 -21.50
CA GLU A 215 15.59 -2.43 -20.34
C GLU A 215 16.15 -3.83 -20.68
N SER A 216 15.98 -4.34 -21.91
CA SER A 216 16.76 -5.44 -22.53
C SER A 216 16.01 -6.09 -23.70
N ARG A 217 16.73 -6.45 -24.78
CA ARG A 217 16.23 -7.32 -25.87
C ARG A 217 15.67 -8.66 -25.38
N ILE A 218 16.10 -9.11 -24.20
CA ILE A 218 15.67 -10.35 -23.54
C ILE A 218 14.19 -10.26 -23.13
N ALA A 219 13.65 -9.07 -22.87
CA ALA A 219 12.27 -8.91 -22.44
C ALA A 219 11.25 -9.43 -23.46
N LEU A 220 11.50 -9.21 -24.77
CA LEU A 220 10.64 -9.72 -25.83
C LEU A 220 10.75 -11.24 -25.95
N LEU A 221 11.97 -11.78 -25.87
CA LEU A 221 12.18 -13.24 -25.86
C LEU A 221 11.46 -13.88 -24.66
N TRP A 222 11.51 -13.23 -23.50
CA TRP A 222 10.86 -13.68 -22.28
C TRP A 222 9.33 -13.70 -22.39
N ALA A 223 8.75 -12.81 -23.21
CA ALA A 223 7.31 -12.81 -23.49
C ALA A 223 6.84 -14.07 -24.24
N LEU A 224 7.73 -14.76 -24.98
CA LEU A 224 7.43 -16.08 -25.57
C LEU A 224 7.58 -17.22 -24.56
N VAL A 225 8.59 -17.15 -23.68
CA VAL A 225 8.90 -18.24 -22.74
C VAL A 225 7.71 -18.54 -21.83
N GLY A 226 7.06 -17.50 -21.28
CA GLY A 226 5.90 -17.68 -20.39
C GLY A 226 4.79 -18.54 -21.02
N PRO A 227 4.23 -18.12 -22.18
CA PRO A 227 3.25 -18.90 -22.93
C PRO A 227 3.69 -20.30 -23.26
N VAL A 228 4.93 -20.50 -23.73
CA VAL A 228 5.44 -21.85 -24.06
C VAL A 228 5.49 -22.75 -22.83
N VAL A 229 5.92 -22.25 -21.68
CA VAL A 229 5.96 -23.03 -20.44
C VAL A 229 4.56 -23.42 -19.98
N LEU A 230 3.60 -22.49 -19.99
CA LEU A 230 2.23 -22.82 -19.57
C LEU A 230 1.52 -23.70 -20.60
N LEU A 231 1.71 -23.45 -21.89
CA LEU A 231 1.24 -24.30 -22.99
C LEU A 231 1.73 -25.74 -22.80
N THR A 232 3.03 -25.96 -22.63
CA THR A 232 3.62 -27.29 -22.46
C THR A 232 3.14 -27.98 -21.19
N LEU A 233 2.95 -27.22 -20.10
CA LEU A 233 2.37 -27.74 -18.87
C LEU A 233 0.93 -28.24 -19.07
N ILE A 234 0.08 -27.45 -19.74
CA ILE A 234 -1.31 -27.85 -20.00
C ILE A 234 -1.35 -29.06 -20.94
N SER A 235 -0.59 -29.02 -22.03
CA SER A 235 -0.56 -30.12 -23.01
C SER A 235 -0.04 -31.43 -22.40
N SER A 236 1.03 -31.37 -21.60
CA SER A 236 1.59 -32.56 -20.94
C SER A 236 0.63 -33.19 -19.94
N LEU A 237 -0.16 -32.37 -19.22
CA LEU A 237 -1.19 -32.88 -18.31
C LEU A 237 -2.25 -33.71 -19.05
N TYR A 238 -2.75 -33.22 -20.19
CA TYR A 238 -3.73 -33.96 -21.00
C TYR A 238 -3.14 -35.20 -21.67
N PHE A 239 -1.91 -35.12 -22.17
CA PHE A 239 -1.22 -36.28 -22.75
C PHE A 239 -0.97 -37.37 -21.71
N LEU A 240 -0.65 -37.01 -20.47
CA LEU A 240 -0.50 -37.98 -19.38
C LEU A 240 -1.83 -38.67 -19.02
N MET A 241 -2.96 -37.98 -19.23
CA MET A 241 -4.30 -38.55 -19.12
C MET A 241 -4.74 -39.34 -20.37
N GLY A 242 -3.89 -39.48 -21.39
CA GLY A 242 -4.21 -40.16 -22.65
C GLY A 242 -5.16 -39.38 -23.56
N THR A 243 -5.37 -38.09 -23.30
CA THR A 243 -6.27 -37.23 -24.10
C THR A 243 -5.45 -36.45 -25.12
N HIS A 244 -5.70 -36.69 -26.41
CA HIS A 244 -5.07 -35.96 -27.51
C HIS A 244 -5.97 -34.90 -28.15
N TYR A 245 -7.29 -35.07 -28.00
CA TYR A 245 -8.30 -34.14 -28.48
C TYR A 245 -9.32 -33.84 -27.39
N ILE A 246 -9.71 -32.58 -27.27
CA ILE A 246 -10.72 -32.10 -26.33
C ILE A 246 -11.89 -31.56 -27.15
N LEU A 247 -13.04 -32.25 -27.15
CA LEU A 247 -14.24 -31.79 -27.86
C LEU A 247 -13.95 -31.38 -29.32
N GLY A 248 -13.11 -32.16 -30.03
CA GLY A 248 -12.71 -31.89 -31.41
C GLY A 248 -11.53 -30.92 -31.59
N MET A 249 -11.01 -30.32 -30.52
CA MET A 249 -9.83 -29.45 -30.53
C MET A 249 -8.56 -30.24 -30.25
N ASP A 250 -7.48 -30.01 -31.00
CA ASP A 250 -6.18 -30.58 -30.65
C ASP A 250 -5.63 -29.94 -29.36
N VAL A 251 -5.10 -30.78 -28.47
CA VAL A 251 -4.62 -30.36 -27.14
C VAL A 251 -3.56 -29.24 -27.19
N PRO A 252 -2.55 -29.26 -28.07
CA PRO A 252 -1.58 -28.17 -28.16
C PRO A 252 -2.20 -26.83 -28.51
N THR A 253 -3.12 -26.77 -29.47
CA THR A 253 -3.79 -25.52 -29.83
C THR A 253 -4.75 -25.05 -28.74
N PHE A 254 -5.49 -25.98 -28.11
CA PHE A 254 -6.32 -25.69 -26.94
C PHE A 254 -5.51 -25.00 -25.83
N ALA A 255 -4.35 -25.57 -25.52
CA ALA A 255 -3.44 -25.07 -24.50
C ALA A 255 -2.77 -23.75 -24.92
N LEU A 256 -2.50 -23.55 -26.22
CA LEU A 256 -1.93 -22.30 -26.75
C LEU A 256 -2.89 -21.13 -26.53
N LEU A 257 -4.15 -21.30 -26.89
CA LEU A 257 -5.18 -20.29 -26.74
C LEU A 257 -5.38 -19.92 -25.27
N GLY A 258 -5.50 -20.91 -24.39
CA GLY A 258 -5.64 -20.69 -22.95
C GLY A 258 -4.41 -20.00 -22.34
N ALA A 259 -3.22 -20.58 -22.54
CA ALA A 259 -1.98 -20.11 -21.93
C ALA A 259 -1.60 -18.70 -22.36
N THR A 260 -1.62 -18.43 -23.67
CA THR A 260 -1.16 -17.17 -24.23
C THR A 260 -2.14 -16.05 -23.92
N THR A 261 -3.46 -16.30 -24.03
CA THR A 261 -4.50 -15.31 -23.67
C THR A 261 -4.40 -14.94 -22.19
N TRP A 262 -4.24 -15.93 -21.31
CA TRP A 262 -4.19 -15.66 -19.88
C TRP A 262 -2.92 -14.93 -19.47
N ILE A 263 -1.76 -15.31 -20.04
CA ILE A 263 -0.51 -14.60 -19.74
C ILE A 263 -0.54 -13.18 -20.28
N MET A 264 -1.09 -12.95 -21.47
CA MET A 264 -1.36 -11.61 -21.98
C MET A 264 -2.22 -10.80 -21.00
N PHE A 265 -3.38 -11.36 -20.62
CA PHE A 265 -4.31 -10.75 -19.68
C PHE A 265 -3.62 -10.35 -18.37
N ARG A 266 -2.85 -11.28 -17.79
CA ARG A 266 -2.04 -11.06 -16.59
C ARG A 266 -1.03 -9.92 -16.76
N GLN A 267 -0.27 -9.91 -17.86
CA GLN A 267 0.71 -8.85 -18.12
C GLN A 267 0.03 -7.49 -18.25
N ILE A 268 -1.09 -7.40 -18.98
CA ILE A 268 -1.86 -6.17 -19.11
C ILE A 268 -2.30 -5.67 -17.73
N ILE A 269 -2.90 -6.53 -16.89
CA ILE A 269 -3.34 -6.14 -15.54
C ILE A 269 -2.21 -5.54 -14.73
N PHE A 270 -1.08 -6.24 -14.62
CA PHE A 270 0.00 -5.82 -13.73
C PHE A 270 0.80 -4.62 -14.26
N ARG A 271 1.01 -4.55 -15.58
CA ARG A 271 1.77 -3.45 -16.20
C ARG A 271 0.94 -2.17 -16.23
N SER A 272 -0.35 -2.27 -16.56
CA SER A 272 -1.27 -1.13 -16.50
C SER A 272 -1.48 -0.63 -15.08
N SER A 273 -1.66 -1.52 -14.10
CA SER A 273 -1.82 -1.11 -12.68
C SER A 273 -0.55 -0.48 -12.10
N ALA A 274 0.63 -1.04 -12.40
CA ALA A 274 1.90 -0.46 -11.97
C ALA A 274 2.13 0.92 -12.60
N SER A 275 1.85 1.07 -13.90
CA SER A 275 1.94 2.37 -14.57
C SER A 275 0.94 3.37 -14.02
N TYR A 276 -0.28 2.94 -13.69
CA TYR A 276 -1.28 3.82 -13.07
C TYR A 276 -0.75 4.44 -11.76
N VAL A 277 -0.09 3.63 -10.93
CA VAL A 277 0.47 4.08 -9.65
C VAL A 277 1.73 4.93 -9.85
N SER A 278 2.62 4.56 -10.78
CA SER A 278 3.88 5.30 -11.01
C SER A 278 3.68 6.62 -11.75
N SER A 279 2.69 6.72 -12.65
CA SER A 279 2.34 7.94 -13.37
C SER A 279 1.90 9.09 -12.46
N ARG A 280 1.65 8.83 -11.16
CA ARG A 280 1.48 9.88 -10.14
C ARG A 280 2.69 10.83 -10.05
N GLY A 281 3.91 10.32 -10.23
CA GLY A 281 5.13 11.14 -10.23
C GLY A 281 5.28 12.04 -11.46
N LEU A 282 4.55 11.73 -12.54
CA LEU A 282 4.59 12.45 -13.82
C LEU A 282 3.49 13.51 -13.94
N LEU A 283 2.68 13.73 -12.89
CA LEU A 283 1.60 14.74 -12.86
C LEU A 283 2.11 16.19 -13.00
N ASN A 284 3.42 16.41 -12.90
CA ASN A 284 4.04 17.71 -13.19
C ASN A 284 3.99 18.06 -14.69
N PHE A 285 3.76 17.08 -15.59
CA PHE A 285 3.59 17.33 -17.02
C PHE A 285 2.12 17.57 -17.37
N GLN A 286 1.83 18.73 -17.98
CA GLN A 286 0.49 19.06 -18.44
C GLN A 286 0.01 18.03 -19.49
N GLY A 287 -1.19 17.46 -19.28
CA GLY A 287 -1.85 16.57 -20.23
C GLY A 287 -1.65 15.06 -20.00
N VAL A 288 -0.71 14.62 -19.14
CA VAL A 288 -0.50 13.19 -18.85
C VAL A 288 -1.40 12.75 -17.70
N THR A 289 -2.34 11.84 -17.98
CA THR A 289 -3.21 11.24 -16.94
C THR A 289 -2.75 9.83 -16.56
N PRO A 290 -2.92 9.39 -15.30
CA PRO A 290 -2.65 8.00 -14.91
C PRO A 290 -3.41 6.96 -15.73
N LEU A 291 -4.62 7.31 -16.18
CA LEU A 291 -5.41 6.48 -17.09
C LEU A 291 -4.73 6.30 -18.44
N MET A 292 -4.19 7.38 -19.05
CA MET A 292 -3.44 7.28 -20.31
C MET A 292 -2.22 6.37 -20.16
N GLY A 293 -1.47 6.49 -19.07
CA GLY A 293 -0.33 5.58 -18.81
C GLY A 293 -0.77 4.11 -18.75
N ALA A 294 -1.84 3.81 -18.02
CA ALA A 294 -2.40 2.47 -17.93
C ALA A 294 -2.89 1.92 -19.27
N LEU A 295 -3.57 2.74 -20.08
CA LEU A 295 -4.08 2.35 -21.41
C LEU A 295 -2.94 2.13 -22.42
N VAL A 296 -1.90 2.96 -22.39
CA VAL A 296 -0.70 2.79 -23.23
C VAL A 296 -0.01 1.47 -22.92
N GLN A 297 0.14 1.12 -21.64
CA GLN A 297 0.68 -0.20 -21.25
C GLN A 297 -0.20 -1.34 -21.74
N ALA A 298 -1.52 -1.22 -21.59
CA ALA A 298 -2.45 -2.26 -22.03
C ALA A 298 -2.34 -2.49 -23.53
N PHE A 299 -2.33 -1.41 -24.31
CA PHE A 299 -2.16 -1.47 -25.76
C PHE A 299 -0.81 -2.07 -26.15
N THR A 300 0.28 -1.66 -25.49
CA THR A 300 1.63 -2.18 -25.76
C THR A 300 1.70 -3.69 -25.56
N TYR A 301 1.24 -4.19 -24.42
CA TYR A 301 1.27 -5.62 -24.15
C TYR A 301 0.27 -6.40 -25.02
N LEU A 302 -0.89 -5.83 -25.33
CA LEU A 302 -1.81 -6.44 -26.31
C LEU A 302 -1.13 -6.63 -27.67
N SER A 303 -0.46 -5.59 -28.20
CA SER A 303 0.27 -5.68 -29.46
C SER A 303 1.41 -6.72 -29.42
N VAL A 304 2.18 -6.76 -28.33
CA VAL A 304 3.24 -7.76 -28.14
C VAL A 304 2.66 -9.17 -28.17
N TYR A 305 1.56 -9.43 -27.46
CA TYR A 305 0.99 -10.76 -27.39
C TYR A 305 0.25 -11.18 -28.67
N LEU A 306 -0.28 -10.23 -29.46
CA LEU A 306 -0.77 -10.54 -30.81
C LEU A 306 0.37 -11.04 -31.71
N VAL A 307 1.57 -10.45 -31.61
CA VAL A 307 2.76 -10.95 -32.31
C VAL A 307 3.18 -12.32 -31.77
N VAL A 308 3.19 -12.51 -30.44
CA VAL A 308 3.49 -13.82 -29.82
C VAL A 308 2.53 -14.91 -30.30
N PHE A 309 1.22 -14.61 -30.38
CA PHE A 309 0.24 -15.53 -30.96
C PHE A 309 0.60 -15.91 -32.40
N GLY A 310 0.87 -14.93 -33.25
CA GLY A 310 1.25 -15.19 -34.64
C GLY A 310 2.50 -16.08 -34.76
N VAL A 311 3.53 -15.80 -33.96
CA VAL A 311 4.76 -16.59 -33.93
C VAL A 311 4.52 -18.02 -33.46
N LEU A 312 3.78 -18.21 -32.36
CA LEU A 312 3.54 -19.54 -31.80
C LEU A 312 2.60 -20.38 -32.67
N ILE A 313 1.56 -19.77 -33.26
CA ILE A 313 0.66 -20.46 -34.21
C ILE A 313 1.46 -20.91 -35.44
N TYR A 314 2.26 -20.01 -36.02
CA TYR A 314 3.06 -20.34 -37.21
C TYR A 314 4.10 -21.44 -36.91
N ALA A 315 4.87 -21.29 -35.83
CA ALA A 315 5.88 -22.28 -35.45
C ALA A 315 5.25 -23.63 -35.10
N GLY A 316 4.15 -23.64 -34.34
CA GLY A 316 3.46 -24.89 -33.98
C GLY A 316 2.81 -25.57 -35.19
N HIS A 317 2.29 -24.79 -36.14
CA HIS A 317 1.75 -25.32 -37.39
C HIS A 317 2.84 -25.93 -38.27
N ALA A 318 4.00 -25.28 -38.39
CA ALA A 318 5.15 -25.80 -39.12
C ALA A 318 5.68 -27.13 -38.53
N LEU A 319 5.49 -27.34 -37.22
CA LEU A 319 5.83 -28.58 -36.53
C LEU A 319 4.72 -29.66 -36.59
N GLY A 320 3.57 -29.35 -37.23
CA GLY A 320 2.41 -30.25 -37.29
C GLY A 320 1.69 -30.44 -35.95
N LEU A 321 1.93 -29.56 -34.97
CA LEU A 321 1.36 -29.65 -33.63
C LEU A 321 0.12 -28.77 -33.44
N ILE A 322 -0.02 -27.70 -34.23
CA ILE A 322 -1.06 -26.68 -34.06
C ILE A 322 -1.92 -26.56 -35.32
N THR A 323 -3.23 -26.49 -35.13
CA THR A 323 -4.20 -26.23 -36.19
C THR A 323 -4.30 -24.74 -36.47
N LEU A 324 -4.52 -24.37 -37.72
CA LEU A 324 -4.70 -22.96 -38.09
C LEU A 324 -6.10 -22.47 -37.69
N PRO A 325 -6.25 -21.19 -37.32
CA PRO A 325 -7.56 -20.63 -37.02
C PRO A 325 -8.45 -20.64 -38.26
N GLN A 326 -9.72 -21.00 -38.08
CA GLN A 326 -10.74 -20.88 -39.11
C GLN A 326 -10.96 -19.41 -39.49
N SER A 327 -11.05 -18.53 -38.48
CA SER A 327 -11.27 -17.10 -38.66
C SER A 327 -10.19 -16.28 -37.93
N TRP A 328 -9.24 -15.72 -38.69
CA TRP A 328 -8.22 -14.84 -38.12
C TRP A 328 -8.83 -13.59 -37.46
N SER A 329 -9.89 -13.05 -38.06
CA SER A 329 -10.61 -11.88 -37.53
C SER A 329 -11.39 -12.22 -36.26
N GLY A 330 -12.11 -13.35 -36.22
CA GLY A 330 -12.86 -13.79 -35.05
C GLY A 330 -11.94 -14.09 -33.88
N PHE A 331 -10.88 -14.86 -34.12
CA PHE A 331 -9.82 -15.09 -33.14
C PHE A 331 -9.23 -13.77 -32.59
N ALA A 332 -8.78 -12.87 -33.47
CA ALA A 332 -8.18 -11.61 -33.05
C ALA A 332 -9.15 -10.73 -32.27
N LEU A 333 -10.43 -10.70 -32.65
CA LEU A 333 -11.47 -9.95 -31.94
C LEU A 333 -11.58 -10.40 -30.48
N TYR A 334 -11.71 -11.71 -30.21
CA TYR A 334 -11.82 -12.20 -28.84
C TYR A 334 -10.54 -12.02 -28.03
N VAL A 335 -9.36 -12.11 -28.66
CA VAL A 335 -8.09 -11.76 -28.02
C VAL A 335 -8.09 -10.28 -27.60
N VAL A 336 -8.53 -9.37 -28.48
CA VAL A 336 -8.64 -7.94 -28.18
C VAL A 336 -9.66 -7.67 -27.08
N LEU A 337 -10.83 -8.33 -27.09
CA LEU A 337 -11.83 -8.19 -26.03
C LEU A 337 -11.29 -8.68 -24.68
N MET A 338 -10.58 -9.81 -24.65
CA MET A 338 -9.88 -10.29 -23.46
C MET A 338 -8.78 -9.30 -23.01
N GLY A 339 -8.06 -8.70 -23.95
CA GLY A 339 -7.12 -7.61 -23.66
C GLY A 339 -7.81 -6.38 -23.04
N GLY A 340 -8.99 -6.02 -23.53
CA GLY A 340 -9.84 -4.95 -22.98
C GLY A 340 -10.30 -5.24 -21.55
N CYS A 341 -10.72 -6.47 -21.27
CA CYS A 341 -10.98 -6.94 -19.91
C CYS A 341 -9.74 -6.78 -19.01
N GLY A 342 -8.57 -7.15 -19.50
CA GLY A 342 -7.30 -7.00 -18.79
C GLY A 342 -6.98 -5.53 -18.50
N ALA A 343 -7.23 -4.64 -19.46
CA ALA A 343 -7.04 -3.20 -19.31
C ALA A 343 -7.96 -2.62 -18.23
N ALA A 344 -9.25 -3.00 -18.25
CA ALA A 344 -10.23 -2.57 -17.26
C ALA A 344 -9.84 -3.07 -15.85
N MET A 345 -9.43 -4.33 -15.72
CA MET A 345 -8.90 -4.88 -14.46
C MET A 345 -7.62 -4.16 -14.00
N GLY A 346 -6.70 -3.86 -14.92
CA GLY A 346 -5.46 -3.15 -14.61
C GLY A 346 -5.71 -1.73 -14.08
N VAL A 347 -6.63 -0.99 -14.70
CA VAL A 347 -7.05 0.34 -14.21
C VAL A 347 -7.74 0.22 -12.84
N LEU A 348 -8.61 -0.78 -12.65
CA LEU A 348 -9.28 -1.02 -11.38
C LEU A 348 -8.27 -1.34 -10.26
N PHE A 349 -7.32 -2.24 -10.53
CA PHE A 349 -6.28 -2.63 -9.59
C PHE A 349 -5.36 -1.46 -9.26
N GLY A 350 -4.99 -0.65 -10.26
CA GLY A 350 -4.23 0.57 -10.08
C GLY A 350 -4.98 1.59 -9.21
N ALA A 351 -6.27 1.78 -9.46
CA ALA A 351 -7.12 2.68 -8.67
C ALA A 351 -7.22 2.24 -7.21
N ILE A 352 -7.49 0.96 -6.94
CA ILE A 352 -7.54 0.41 -5.56
C ILE A 352 -6.19 0.59 -4.86
N ALA A 353 -5.09 0.36 -5.58
CA ALA A 353 -3.74 0.49 -5.03
C ALA A 353 -3.39 1.93 -4.60
N THR A 354 -4.09 2.95 -5.10
CA THR A 354 -3.89 4.33 -4.64
C THR A 354 -4.37 4.56 -3.20
N GLY A 355 -5.45 3.88 -2.79
CA GLY A 355 -5.95 3.91 -1.41
C GLY A 355 -5.29 2.85 -0.53
N TRP A 356 -5.05 1.66 -1.09
CA TRP A 356 -4.45 0.53 -0.39
C TRP A 356 -3.12 0.11 -1.02
N HIS A 357 -2.02 0.69 -0.53
CA HIS A 357 -0.67 0.49 -1.07
C HIS A 357 -0.18 -0.98 -1.07
N PHE A 358 -0.77 -1.87 -0.26
CA PHE A 358 -0.42 -3.29 -0.24
C PHE A 358 -1.17 -4.12 -1.30
N PHE A 359 -2.21 -3.56 -1.94
CA PHE A 359 -3.10 -4.30 -2.83
C PHE A 359 -2.36 -4.96 -4.00
N LEU A 360 -1.39 -4.29 -4.65
CA LEU A 360 -0.63 -4.89 -5.76
C LEU A 360 0.25 -6.08 -5.35
N ARG A 361 0.54 -6.26 -4.05
CA ARG A 361 1.20 -7.46 -3.55
C ARG A 361 0.24 -8.64 -3.40
N LEU A 362 -1.05 -8.37 -3.17
CA LEU A 362 -2.12 -9.37 -3.09
C LEU A 362 -2.73 -9.70 -4.45
N ALA A 363 -2.71 -8.76 -5.39
CA ALA A 363 -3.29 -8.91 -6.72
C ALA A 363 -2.84 -10.16 -7.50
N PRO A 364 -1.58 -10.64 -7.42
CA PRO A 364 -1.17 -11.93 -8.03
C PRO A 364 -1.93 -13.15 -7.49
N VAL A 365 -2.30 -13.14 -6.20
CA VAL A 365 -3.09 -14.22 -5.59
C VAL A 365 -4.49 -14.22 -6.18
N ILE A 366 -5.12 -13.03 -6.26
CA ILE A 366 -6.44 -12.84 -6.87
C ILE A 366 -6.42 -13.32 -8.32
N GLU A 367 -5.46 -12.83 -9.12
CA GLU A 367 -5.28 -13.23 -10.52
C GLU A 367 -5.14 -14.74 -10.67
N ARG A 368 -4.40 -15.42 -9.79
CA ARG A 368 -4.26 -16.88 -9.84
C ARG A 368 -5.58 -17.61 -9.58
N PHE A 369 -6.44 -17.10 -8.69
CA PHE A 369 -7.78 -17.64 -8.53
C PHE A 369 -8.62 -17.41 -9.77
N LEU A 370 -8.60 -16.21 -10.36
CA LEU A 370 -9.33 -15.95 -11.61
C LEU A 370 -8.88 -16.90 -12.73
N GLN A 371 -7.59 -17.24 -12.81
CA GLN A 371 -7.07 -18.15 -13.83
C GLN A 371 -7.77 -19.52 -13.81
N ILE A 372 -8.06 -20.04 -12.62
CA ILE A 372 -8.70 -21.34 -12.43
C ILE A 372 -10.15 -21.29 -12.93
N PHE A 373 -10.86 -20.20 -12.64
CA PHE A 373 -12.26 -20.02 -13.05
C PHE A 373 -12.42 -19.52 -14.49
N ALA A 374 -11.37 -19.03 -15.15
CA ALA A 374 -11.43 -18.46 -16.50
C ALA A 374 -11.35 -19.51 -17.64
N SER A 375 -11.63 -20.78 -17.37
CA SER A 375 -11.57 -21.88 -18.35
C SER A 375 -10.22 -21.96 -19.11
N VAL A 376 -9.11 -21.64 -18.44
CA VAL A 376 -7.77 -21.66 -19.05
C VAL A 376 -7.29 -23.10 -19.27
N PHE A 377 -7.51 -23.97 -18.28
CA PHE A 377 -7.03 -25.34 -18.24
C PHE A 377 -8.02 -26.37 -18.79
N PHE A 378 -9.31 -26.03 -18.81
CA PHE A 378 -10.41 -26.92 -19.18
C PHE A 378 -11.55 -26.10 -19.79
N VAL A 379 -12.54 -26.81 -20.34
CA VAL A 379 -13.80 -26.25 -20.84
C VAL A 379 -14.92 -26.67 -19.89
N SER A 380 -15.98 -25.86 -19.71
CA SER A 380 -17.05 -26.19 -18.76
C SER A 380 -17.83 -27.43 -19.19
N GLU A 381 -17.94 -27.67 -20.50
CA GLU A 381 -18.61 -28.84 -21.07
C GLU A 381 -17.94 -30.17 -20.67
N GLN A 382 -16.65 -30.16 -20.29
CA GLN A 382 -15.94 -31.35 -19.78
C GLN A 382 -16.32 -31.69 -18.34
N LEU A 383 -16.96 -30.77 -17.62
CA LEU A 383 -17.25 -30.91 -16.20
C LEU A 383 -18.66 -31.42 -15.95
N PRO A 384 -18.87 -32.09 -14.80
CA PRO A 384 -20.21 -32.44 -14.32
C PRO A 384 -21.12 -31.22 -14.26
N GLU A 385 -22.40 -31.41 -14.57
CA GLU A 385 -23.41 -30.34 -14.65
C GLU A 385 -23.47 -29.45 -13.39
N HIS A 386 -23.22 -30.01 -12.20
CA HIS A 386 -23.22 -29.27 -10.94
C HIS A 386 -22.05 -28.28 -10.78
N LEU A 387 -20.94 -28.48 -11.50
CA LEU A 387 -19.76 -27.60 -11.44
C LEU A 387 -19.78 -26.49 -12.49
N ARG A 388 -20.51 -26.68 -13.60
CA ARG A 388 -20.54 -25.71 -14.71
C ARG A 388 -20.96 -24.30 -14.28
N PRO A 389 -22.02 -24.11 -13.46
CA PRO A 389 -22.46 -22.76 -13.06
C PRO A 389 -21.39 -21.99 -12.28
N TRP A 390 -20.55 -22.67 -11.51
CA TRP A 390 -19.50 -22.03 -10.70
C TRP A 390 -18.38 -21.45 -11.56
N ILE A 391 -18.08 -22.10 -12.69
CA ILE A 391 -17.07 -21.64 -13.64
C ILE A 391 -17.64 -20.58 -14.57
N LEU A 392 -18.85 -20.80 -15.08
CA LEU A 392 -19.55 -19.86 -15.96
C LEU A 392 -19.93 -18.56 -15.23
N TRP A 393 -19.95 -18.54 -13.90
CA TRP A 393 -20.06 -17.28 -13.16
C TRP A 393 -18.90 -16.30 -13.48
N SER A 394 -17.75 -16.80 -13.92
CA SER A 394 -16.66 -15.94 -14.40
C SER A 394 -16.91 -15.49 -15.83
N PRO A 395 -16.97 -14.17 -16.12
CA PRO A 395 -17.09 -13.70 -17.51
C PRO A 395 -15.88 -14.06 -18.36
N PHE A 396 -14.72 -14.27 -17.74
CA PHE A 396 -13.51 -14.69 -18.45
C PHE A 396 -13.60 -16.14 -18.96
N ALA A 397 -14.41 -17.00 -18.30
CA ALA A 397 -14.70 -18.33 -18.81
C ALA A 397 -15.43 -18.26 -20.15
N HIS A 398 -16.47 -17.42 -20.23
CA HIS A 398 -17.23 -17.16 -21.45
C HIS A 398 -16.32 -16.60 -22.56
N GLY A 399 -15.52 -15.57 -22.25
CA GLY A 399 -14.59 -15.00 -23.23
C GLY A 399 -13.57 -16.03 -23.77
N MET A 400 -13.06 -16.90 -22.90
CA MET A 400 -12.11 -17.96 -23.29
C MET A 400 -12.76 -19.05 -24.15
N GLN A 401 -13.99 -19.45 -23.84
CA GLN A 401 -14.72 -20.44 -24.62
C GLN A 401 -15.14 -19.89 -25.98
N LEU A 402 -15.63 -18.65 -26.04
CA LEU A 402 -15.95 -17.98 -27.30
C LEU A 402 -14.71 -17.78 -28.18
N LEU A 403 -13.55 -17.48 -27.57
CA LEU A 403 -12.27 -17.45 -28.28
C LEU A 403 -11.95 -18.79 -28.95
N ARG A 404 -12.18 -19.91 -28.25
CA ARG A 404 -11.97 -21.25 -28.80
C ARG A 404 -12.98 -21.56 -29.89
N SER A 405 -14.27 -21.22 -29.71
CA SER A 405 -15.30 -21.39 -30.74
C SER A 405 -15.01 -20.59 -32.00
N ALA A 406 -14.38 -19.41 -31.88
CA ALA A 406 -14.00 -18.61 -33.05
C ALA A 406 -12.74 -19.12 -33.76
N TYR A 407 -11.92 -19.92 -33.07
CA TYR A 407 -10.68 -20.48 -33.60
C TYR A 407 -10.92 -21.81 -34.33
N PHE A 408 -11.70 -22.70 -33.73
CA PHE A 408 -11.94 -24.06 -34.21
C PHE A 408 -13.30 -24.19 -34.88
N ASP A 409 -13.32 -24.80 -36.07
CA ASP A 409 -14.57 -25.18 -36.75
C ASP A 409 -15.24 -26.39 -36.09
N SER A 410 -14.44 -27.25 -35.45
CA SER A 410 -14.89 -28.49 -34.79
C SER A 410 -15.51 -28.28 -33.41
N TYR A 411 -15.45 -27.06 -32.86
CA TYR A 411 -15.88 -26.77 -31.51
C TYR A 411 -16.79 -25.54 -31.49
N GLU A 412 -18.03 -25.75 -31.06
CA GLU A 412 -18.98 -24.69 -30.74
C GLU A 412 -19.38 -24.83 -29.26
N SER A 413 -19.10 -23.79 -28.47
CA SER A 413 -19.46 -23.80 -27.06
C SER A 413 -20.97 -23.63 -26.87
N SER A 414 -21.57 -24.58 -26.15
CA SER A 414 -22.99 -24.55 -25.79
C SER A 414 -23.24 -23.79 -24.48
N ASP A 415 -22.23 -23.76 -23.61
CA ASP A 415 -22.34 -23.10 -22.29
C ASP A 415 -22.02 -21.59 -22.37
N ALA A 416 -21.27 -21.14 -23.38
CA ALA A 416 -20.78 -19.77 -23.42
C ALA A 416 -21.81 -18.75 -23.95
N SER A 417 -22.15 -17.74 -23.13
CA SER A 417 -22.97 -16.60 -23.55
C SER A 417 -22.12 -15.38 -23.96
N LEU A 418 -22.29 -14.94 -25.22
CA LEU A 418 -21.71 -13.70 -25.73
C LEU A 418 -22.28 -12.47 -25.00
N GLU A 419 -23.59 -12.44 -24.80
CA GLU A 419 -24.28 -11.33 -24.13
C GLU A 419 -23.77 -11.15 -22.70
N TYR A 420 -23.62 -12.25 -21.95
CA TYR A 420 -23.07 -12.21 -20.60
C TYR A 420 -21.62 -11.69 -20.60
N PHE A 421 -20.79 -12.16 -21.52
CA PHE A 421 -19.41 -11.70 -21.62
C PHE A 421 -19.31 -10.19 -21.93
N LEU A 422 -20.08 -9.71 -22.91
CA LEU A 422 -20.05 -8.29 -23.31
C LEU A 422 -20.63 -7.38 -22.22
N THR A 423 -21.74 -7.78 -21.58
CA THR A 423 -22.32 -7.01 -20.47
C THR A 423 -21.37 -6.95 -19.28
N ALA A 424 -20.70 -8.05 -18.93
CA ALA A 424 -19.70 -8.08 -17.88
C ALA A 424 -18.46 -7.24 -18.21
N LEU A 425 -18.00 -7.25 -19.48
CA LEU A 425 -16.91 -6.39 -19.94
C LEU A 425 -17.27 -4.90 -19.77
N VAL A 426 -18.46 -4.50 -20.23
CA VAL A 426 -18.93 -3.11 -20.08
C VAL A 426 -19.07 -2.74 -18.60
N PHE A 427 -19.67 -3.60 -17.80
CA PHE A 427 -19.81 -3.40 -16.35
C PHE A 427 -18.44 -3.22 -15.68
N LEU A 428 -17.48 -4.10 -15.98
CA LEU A 428 -16.13 -4.03 -15.47
C LEU A 428 -15.41 -2.73 -15.89
N ALA A 429 -15.59 -2.29 -17.15
CA ALA A 429 -15.05 -1.03 -17.64
C ALA A 429 -15.65 0.18 -16.89
N VAL A 430 -16.97 0.18 -16.67
CA VAL A 430 -17.66 1.23 -15.91
C VAL A 430 -17.18 1.27 -14.46
N VAL A 431 -17.10 0.12 -13.79
CA VAL A 431 -16.59 0.03 -12.40
C VAL A 431 -15.15 0.52 -12.31
N SER A 432 -14.32 0.16 -13.29
CA SER A 432 -12.93 0.60 -13.38
C SER A 432 -12.80 2.12 -13.53
N LEU A 433 -13.58 2.73 -14.43
CA LEU A 433 -13.61 4.18 -14.61
C LEU A 433 -14.20 4.92 -13.40
N ALA A 434 -15.22 4.35 -12.75
CA ALA A 434 -15.78 4.90 -11.51
C ALA A 434 -14.74 4.89 -10.38
N ALA A 435 -14.02 3.77 -10.20
CA ALA A 435 -12.93 3.65 -9.24
C ALA A 435 -11.79 4.64 -9.56
N GLN A 436 -11.45 4.82 -10.83
CA GLN A 436 -10.47 5.80 -11.29
C GLN A 436 -10.89 7.24 -10.97
N ARG A 437 -12.17 7.58 -11.16
CA ARG A 437 -12.72 8.90 -10.83
C ARG A 437 -12.70 9.18 -9.33
N LEU A 438 -13.00 8.19 -8.50
CA LEU A 438 -12.91 8.28 -7.04
C LEU A 438 -11.45 8.39 -6.56
N ALA A 439 -10.52 7.68 -7.21
CA ALA A 439 -9.10 7.77 -6.90
C ALA A 439 -8.51 9.14 -7.29
N ARG A 440 -9.06 9.81 -8.30
CA ARG A 440 -8.55 11.10 -8.81
C ARG A 440 -8.52 12.19 -7.73
N SER A 441 -9.53 12.25 -6.85
CA SER A 441 -9.58 13.23 -5.75
C SER A 441 -8.46 13.05 -4.71
N ASN A 442 -7.90 11.83 -4.60
CA ASN A 442 -6.79 11.53 -3.70
C ASN A 442 -5.42 11.61 -4.37
N VAL A 443 -5.38 11.71 -5.71
CA VAL A 443 -4.15 11.61 -6.52
C VAL A 443 -3.70 12.96 -7.08
N GLN A 444 -4.63 13.87 -7.39
CA GLN A 444 -4.31 15.22 -7.85
C GLN A 444 -4.67 16.22 -6.74
N PRO A 445 -3.74 17.10 -6.27
CA PRO A 445 -4.18 18.31 -5.60
C PRO A 445 -4.99 19.09 -6.65
N MET A 446 -6.26 19.36 -6.34
CA MET A 446 -7.10 20.22 -7.17
C MET A 446 -6.58 21.64 -7.17
#